data_AF-A0A8T5I3H8-F1
#
_entry.id   AF-A0A8T5I3H8-F1
#
_cell.length_a   1.000
_cell.length_b   1.000
_cell.length_c   1.000
_cell.angle_alpha   90.00
_cell.angle_beta   90.00
_cell.angle_gamma   90.00
#
_symmetry.space_group_name_H-M   'P 1'
#
loop_
_entity.id
_entity.type
_entity.pdbx_description
1 polymer ?
#
loop_
_entity_poly.entity_id
_entity_poly.type
_entity_poly.pdbx_seq_one_letter_code
_entity_poly.pdbx_strand_id
1 'polypeptide(L)'
;MDSNEYKKPNVLVAGFPRSGSTFLYHLLTQHPEIYIPKIKEINYFNKDHFFLGNPEIINPRYFKSKKWYYDFFKTNKGVVMDFSILSALDISSAERVKKELGDIKIIFITRNKEDFNKSVWSTMSKWNEIYSDYKEYSNFDHYIGIYKRYFSKVYVLSLEGLNSGKNSELEKLTDFLNVQNYKFDFDVSKHESKHEKGKIGLFQYSRRKIYVNLVKLFYHLSSSTVISLAKAENSKK
;
A
#
# COMPACT_ATOMS: atom_id res chain seq x y z
N MET A 1 0.33 -33.25 8.29
CA MET A 1 1.59 -32.58 7.88
C MET A 1 1.25 -31.12 7.66
N ASP A 2 1.50 -30.29 8.68
CA ASP A 2 1.13 -28.86 8.67
C ASP A 2 2.40 -28.04 8.90
N SER A 3 3.42 -28.27 8.06
CA SER A 3 4.77 -27.73 8.21
C SER A 3 4.93 -26.39 7.50
N ASN A 4 3.92 -25.52 7.55
CA ASN A 4 4.08 -24.15 7.03
C ASN A 4 4.82 -23.30 8.07
N GLU A 5 6.15 -23.30 7.96
CA GLU A 5 7.02 -22.41 8.72
C GLU A 5 6.73 -20.94 8.34
N TYR A 6 6.94 -20.05 9.31
CA TYR A 6 6.88 -18.61 9.06
C TYR A 6 8.02 -18.21 8.13
N LYS A 7 7.68 -17.61 6.99
CA LYS A 7 8.67 -17.12 6.05
C LYS A 7 8.61 -15.61 5.93
N LYS A 8 9.74 -14.95 6.18
CA LYS A 8 9.83 -13.49 6.03
C LYS A 8 9.59 -13.11 4.56
N PRO A 9 8.79 -12.07 4.29
CA PRO A 9 8.68 -11.52 2.94
C PRO A 9 10.05 -11.11 2.42
N ASN A 10 10.35 -11.51 1.18
CA ASN A 10 11.59 -11.19 0.49
C ASN A 10 11.35 -10.32 -0.75
N VAL A 11 10.11 -9.90 -0.96
CA VAL A 11 9.69 -8.94 -1.97
C VAL A 11 8.62 -8.01 -1.37
N LEU A 12 8.73 -6.71 -1.63
CA LEU A 12 7.69 -5.72 -1.35
C LEU A 12 7.22 -5.08 -2.66
N VAL A 13 5.93 -5.17 -2.94
CA VAL A 13 5.27 -4.34 -3.97
C VAL A 13 4.82 -3.05 -3.29
N ALA A 14 5.67 -2.02 -3.39
CA ALA A 14 5.60 -0.83 -2.54
C ALA A 14 4.62 0.23 -3.06
N GLY A 15 4.32 0.23 -4.36
CA GLY A 15 3.45 1.22 -4.97
C GLY A 15 3.23 1.00 -6.46
N PHE A 16 2.44 1.82 -7.13
CA PHE A 16 1.65 2.92 -6.58
C PHE A 16 0.15 2.58 -6.54
N PRO A 17 -0.63 3.22 -5.65
CA PRO A 17 -2.08 3.13 -5.69
C PRO A 17 -2.64 3.52 -7.04
N ARG A 18 -3.77 2.92 -7.44
CA ARG A 18 -4.47 3.27 -8.68
C ARG A 18 -3.67 3.02 -9.99
N SER A 19 -2.51 2.37 -9.88
CA SER A 19 -1.65 1.96 -11.01
C SER A 19 -1.83 0.50 -11.42
N GLY A 20 -2.93 -0.15 -11.03
CA GLY A 20 -3.22 -1.53 -11.46
C GLY A 20 -2.57 -2.63 -10.63
N SER A 21 -2.20 -2.34 -9.38
CA SER A 21 -1.67 -3.34 -8.44
C SER A 21 -2.59 -4.56 -8.25
N THR A 22 -3.91 -4.39 -8.37
CA THR A 22 -4.84 -5.53 -8.33
C THR A 22 -4.67 -6.46 -9.52
N PHE A 23 -4.49 -5.90 -10.71
CA PHE A 23 -4.23 -6.71 -11.89
C PHE A 23 -2.91 -7.48 -11.74
N LEU A 24 -1.85 -6.80 -11.32
CA LEU A 24 -0.55 -7.43 -11.05
C LEU A 24 -0.63 -8.51 -9.97
N TYR A 25 -1.38 -8.27 -8.90
CA TYR A 25 -1.62 -9.26 -7.84
C TYR A 25 -2.19 -10.55 -8.42
N HIS A 26 -3.27 -10.47 -9.20
CA HIS A 26 -3.90 -11.66 -9.78
C HIS A 26 -2.98 -12.41 -10.74
N LEU A 27 -2.20 -11.69 -11.53
CA LEU A 27 -1.19 -12.32 -12.41
C LEU A 27 -0.17 -13.10 -11.56
N LEU A 28 0.48 -12.45 -10.60
CA LEU A 28 1.54 -13.08 -9.80
C LEU A 28 1.04 -14.21 -8.88
N THR A 29 -0.23 -14.16 -8.43
CA THR A 29 -0.81 -15.26 -7.64
C THR A 29 -0.93 -16.57 -8.43
N GLN A 30 -0.92 -16.53 -9.77
CA GLN A 30 -0.94 -17.75 -10.58
C GLN A 30 0.38 -18.53 -10.51
N HIS A 31 1.48 -17.87 -10.18
CA HIS A 31 2.81 -18.47 -10.25
C HIS A 31 3.05 -19.49 -9.11
N PRO A 32 3.49 -20.74 -9.41
CA PRO A 32 3.63 -21.79 -8.41
C PRO A 32 4.67 -21.45 -7.33
N GLU A 33 5.74 -20.75 -7.67
CA GLU A 33 6.83 -20.37 -6.75
C GLU A 33 6.60 -19.08 -5.94
N ILE A 34 5.52 -18.34 -6.24
CA ILE A 34 5.22 -17.06 -5.59
C ILE A 34 4.09 -17.25 -4.56
N TYR A 35 4.32 -16.78 -3.34
CA TYR A 35 3.30 -16.65 -2.31
C TYR A 35 2.94 -15.18 -2.12
N ILE A 36 1.64 -14.91 -2.16
CA ILE A 36 1.08 -13.62 -1.77
C ILE A 36 -0.09 -13.92 -0.81
N PRO A 37 -0.14 -13.30 0.38
CA PRO A 37 -1.27 -13.46 1.28
C PRO A 37 -2.59 -13.05 0.62
N LYS A 38 -3.69 -13.74 0.94
CA LYS A 38 -5.04 -13.40 0.44
C LYS A 38 -5.46 -11.98 0.86
N ILE A 39 -4.99 -11.52 2.02
CA ILE A 39 -5.22 -10.14 2.47
C ILE A 39 -4.14 -9.26 1.85
N LYS A 40 -4.53 -8.47 0.85
CA LYS A 40 -3.72 -7.39 0.30
C LYS A 40 -3.70 -6.20 1.24
N GLU A 41 -2.77 -5.28 0.97
CA GLU A 41 -2.67 -4.00 1.63
C GLU A 41 -2.43 -4.13 3.13
N ILE A 42 -1.55 -5.05 3.56
CA ILE A 42 -1.23 -5.24 4.98
C ILE A 42 -0.80 -3.89 5.58
N ASN A 43 0.02 -3.12 4.85
CA ASN A 43 0.45 -1.77 5.16
C ASN A 43 1.01 -1.67 6.58
N TYR A 44 1.74 -2.69 7.03
CA TYR A 44 2.30 -2.75 8.38
C TYR A 44 3.37 -1.68 8.60
N PHE A 45 4.19 -1.43 7.58
CA PHE A 45 5.26 -0.44 7.63
C PHE A 45 4.80 0.99 7.38
N ASN A 46 3.54 1.22 7.02
CA ASN A 46 2.97 2.55 6.85
C ASN A 46 2.51 3.11 8.19
N LYS A 47 3.06 4.25 8.61
CA LYS A 47 2.55 5.02 9.74
C LYS A 47 1.35 5.85 9.33
N ASP A 48 1.41 6.49 8.16
CA ASP A 48 0.36 7.41 7.73
C ASP A 48 -0.73 6.69 6.93
N HIS A 49 -1.99 7.06 7.16
CA HIS A 49 -3.13 6.43 6.49
C HIS A 49 -3.63 7.25 5.29
N PHE A 50 -2.90 7.21 4.18
CA PHE A 50 -3.18 7.99 2.96
C PHE A 50 -4.62 7.84 2.40
N PHE A 51 -5.28 6.68 2.55
CA PHE A 51 -6.66 6.46 2.08
C PHE A 51 -7.76 6.85 3.09
N LEU A 52 -7.40 7.54 4.19
CA LEU A 52 -8.40 8.21 5.03
C LEU A 52 -8.54 9.68 4.66
N GLY A 53 -7.69 10.13 3.74
CA GLY A 53 -7.66 11.49 3.30
C GLY A 53 -7.23 12.50 4.36
N ASN A 54 -7.31 12.17 5.64
CA ASN A 54 -6.70 12.96 6.68
C ASN A 54 -5.30 12.40 6.99
N PRO A 55 -4.21 13.09 6.57
CA PRO A 55 -2.83 12.69 6.90
C PRO A 55 -2.55 12.67 8.41
N GLU A 56 -3.40 13.32 9.23
CA GLU A 56 -3.29 13.27 10.70
C GLU A 56 -3.75 11.94 11.30
N ILE A 57 -4.41 11.06 10.53
CA ILE A 57 -4.87 9.78 11.05
C ILE A 57 -3.80 8.71 10.83
N ILE A 58 -3.21 8.30 11.94
CA ILE A 58 -2.22 7.22 11.97
C ILE A 58 -2.90 5.89 11.60
N ASN A 59 -2.23 5.10 10.76
CA ASN A 59 -2.62 3.75 10.42
C ASN A 59 -2.57 2.85 11.66
N PRO A 60 -3.70 2.30 12.13
CA PRO A 60 -3.72 1.48 13.34
C PRO A 60 -2.95 0.15 13.20
N ARG A 61 -2.65 -0.28 11.97
CA ARG A 61 -1.84 -1.49 11.71
C ARG A 61 -0.36 -1.27 12.00
N TYR A 62 0.10 -0.02 11.99
CA TYR A 62 1.46 0.37 12.34
C TYR A 62 1.85 -0.05 13.77
N PHE A 63 0.89 -0.02 14.69
CA PHE A 63 1.11 -0.38 16.10
C PHE A 63 0.91 -1.87 16.39
N LYS A 64 0.70 -2.70 15.36
CA LYS A 64 0.57 -4.15 15.55
C LYS A 64 1.93 -4.77 15.86
N SER A 65 1.92 -5.96 16.45
CA SER A 65 3.15 -6.68 16.75
C SER A 65 3.77 -7.28 15.48
N LYS A 66 5.08 -7.55 15.53
CA LYS A 66 5.76 -8.31 14.47
C LYS A 66 5.11 -9.66 14.22
N LYS A 67 4.66 -10.34 15.28
CA LYS A 67 3.94 -11.61 15.15
C LYS A 67 2.67 -11.45 14.29
N TRP A 68 1.89 -10.40 14.53
CA TRP A 68 0.71 -10.11 13.73
C TRP A 68 1.05 -9.93 12.25
N TYR A 69 2.16 -9.27 11.94
CA TYR A 69 2.64 -9.12 10.57
C TYR A 69 3.07 -10.47 9.95
N TYR A 70 3.88 -11.26 10.65
CA TYR A 70 4.38 -12.53 10.11
C TYR A 70 3.31 -13.62 10.03
N ASP A 71 2.22 -13.53 10.80
CA ASP A 71 1.08 -14.46 10.74
C ASP A 71 0.41 -14.52 9.34
N PHE A 72 0.61 -13.52 8.48
CA PHE A 72 0.15 -13.55 7.09
C PHE A 72 1.04 -14.36 6.14
N PHE A 73 2.25 -14.75 6.55
CA PHE A 73 3.26 -15.35 5.66
C PHE A 73 3.66 -16.76 6.11
N LYS A 74 2.68 -17.67 6.08
CA LYS A 74 2.86 -19.10 6.38
C LYS A 74 2.91 -19.90 5.09
N THR A 75 4.11 -20.23 4.65
CA THR A 75 4.33 -20.85 3.33
C THR A 75 5.72 -21.47 3.22
N ASN A 76 5.85 -22.49 2.38
CA ASN A 76 7.13 -23.07 1.97
C ASN A 76 7.68 -22.46 0.66
N LYS A 77 6.94 -21.57 -0.03
CA LYS A 77 7.33 -21.03 -1.34
C LYS A 77 8.60 -20.16 -1.28
N GLY A 78 9.39 -20.15 -2.35
CA GLY A 78 10.66 -19.44 -2.45
C GLY A 78 10.52 -17.92 -2.41
N VAL A 79 9.54 -17.39 -3.14
CA VAL A 79 9.23 -15.96 -3.24
C VAL A 79 8.00 -15.64 -2.40
N VAL A 80 8.14 -14.72 -1.45
CA VAL A 80 7.09 -14.33 -0.50
C VAL A 80 6.92 -12.82 -0.58
N MET A 81 5.76 -12.38 -1.06
CA MET A 81 5.52 -10.98 -1.38
C MET A 81 4.54 -10.31 -0.43
N ASP A 82 4.89 -9.11 0.00
CA ASP A 82 3.96 -8.18 0.63
C ASP A 82 3.46 -7.19 -0.43
N PHE A 83 2.14 -7.16 -0.65
CA PHE A 83 1.46 -6.16 -1.46
C PHE A 83 0.96 -5.05 -0.54
N SER A 84 1.80 -4.05 -0.28
CA SER A 84 1.49 -2.89 0.55
C SER A 84 1.79 -1.62 -0.26
N ILE A 85 0.93 -1.34 -1.25
CA ILE A 85 1.18 -0.33 -2.29
C ILE A 85 1.15 1.12 -1.80
N LEU A 86 0.71 1.33 -0.56
CA LEU A 86 0.82 2.63 0.08
C LEU A 86 2.21 2.90 0.64
N SER A 87 3.05 1.87 0.78
CA SER A 87 4.40 2.00 1.35
C SER A 87 5.22 3.05 0.60
N ALA A 88 5.02 3.22 -0.70
CA ALA A 88 5.70 4.22 -1.51
C ALA A 88 5.40 5.66 -1.06
N LEU A 89 4.16 5.93 -0.64
CA LEU A 89 3.72 7.28 -0.25
C LEU A 89 4.16 7.66 1.17
N ASP A 90 4.41 6.67 2.02
CA ASP A 90 5.08 6.88 3.30
C ASP A 90 6.59 6.81 3.10
N ILE A 91 7.25 7.95 2.91
CA ILE A 91 8.69 8.00 2.61
C ILE A 91 9.55 7.33 3.69
N SER A 92 9.07 7.30 4.95
CA SER A 92 9.78 6.66 6.06
C SER A 92 9.56 5.14 6.09
N SER A 93 8.64 4.60 5.29
CA SER A 93 8.41 3.17 5.16
C SER A 93 9.62 2.46 4.57
N ALA A 94 10.36 3.09 3.66
CA ALA A 94 11.57 2.50 3.07
C ALA A 94 12.60 2.12 4.12
N GLU A 95 12.88 3.03 5.06
CA GLU A 95 13.80 2.79 6.18
C GLU A 95 13.30 1.66 7.09
N ARG A 96 12.00 1.69 7.45
CA ARG A 96 11.41 0.67 8.34
C ARG A 96 11.43 -0.72 7.72
N VAL A 97 11.11 -0.83 6.44
CA VAL A 97 11.21 -2.08 5.68
C VAL A 97 12.65 -2.56 5.65
N LYS A 98 13.62 -1.67 5.36
CA LYS A 98 15.05 -2.02 5.33
C LYS A 98 15.52 -2.55 6.68
N LYS A 99 15.10 -1.90 7.77
CA LYS A 99 15.43 -2.29 9.15
C LYS A 99 14.86 -3.67 9.53
N GLU A 100 13.63 -3.98 9.13
CA GLU A 100 12.97 -5.22 9.53
C GLU A 100 13.27 -6.42 8.61
N LEU A 101 13.31 -6.19 7.30
CA LEU A 101 13.40 -7.22 6.27
C LEU A 101 14.76 -7.28 5.56
N GLY A 102 15.62 -6.27 5.73
CA GLY A 102 16.92 -6.21 5.08
C GLY A 102 16.83 -5.78 3.62
N ASP A 103 17.81 -6.19 2.80
CA ASP A 103 17.91 -5.82 1.40
C ASP A 103 17.07 -6.71 0.46
N ILE A 104 15.75 -6.61 0.63
CA ILE A 104 14.77 -7.35 -0.18
C ILE A 104 14.57 -6.72 -1.56
N LYS A 105 13.88 -7.44 -2.46
CA LYS A 105 13.48 -6.90 -3.75
C LYS A 105 12.30 -5.94 -3.58
N ILE A 106 12.36 -4.79 -4.23
CA ILE A 106 11.27 -3.80 -4.26
C ILE A 106 10.70 -3.72 -5.67
N ILE A 107 9.38 -3.73 -5.78
CA ILE A 107 8.66 -3.57 -7.04
C ILE A 107 7.76 -2.34 -6.96
N PHE A 108 7.78 -1.53 -8.01
CA PHE A 108 6.81 -0.48 -8.27
C PHE A 108 6.05 -0.74 -9.55
N ILE A 109 4.73 -0.62 -9.50
CA ILE A 109 3.86 -0.49 -10.65
C ILE A 109 3.44 0.98 -10.82
N THR A 110 3.81 1.59 -11.94
CA THR A 110 3.48 2.97 -12.29
C THR A 110 2.37 3.01 -13.34
N ARG A 111 1.87 4.20 -13.62
CA ARG A 111 0.88 4.48 -14.66
C ARG A 111 1.20 5.83 -15.27
N ASN A 112 0.72 6.12 -16.48
CA ASN A 112 0.72 7.48 -17.00
C ASN A 112 0.16 8.47 -15.95
N LYS A 113 0.86 9.59 -15.76
CA LYS A 113 0.61 10.58 -14.71
C LYS A 113 -0.79 11.20 -14.78
N GLU A 114 -1.25 11.54 -15.98
CA GLU A 114 -2.56 12.16 -16.17
C GLU A 114 -3.69 11.18 -15.81
N ASP A 115 -3.53 9.95 -16.28
CA ASP A 115 -4.42 8.83 -16.02
C ASP A 115 -4.46 8.43 -14.54
N PHE A 116 -3.31 8.43 -13.86
CA PHE A 116 -3.22 8.26 -12.43
C PHE A 116 -4.01 9.35 -11.69
N ASN A 117 -3.78 10.62 -12.03
CA ASN A 117 -4.46 11.74 -11.39
C ASN A 117 -5.98 11.68 -11.59
N LYS A 118 -6.45 11.37 -12.81
CA LYS A 118 -7.88 11.14 -13.09
C LYS A 118 -8.44 9.99 -12.24
N SER A 119 -7.71 8.90 -12.08
CA SER A 119 -8.11 7.74 -11.29
C SER A 119 -8.18 8.02 -9.78
N VAL A 120 -7.22 8.77 -9.24
CA VAL A 120 -7.22 9.24 -7.85
C VAL A 120 -8.38 10.19 -7.61
N TRP A 121 -8.54 11.21 -8.46
CA TRP A 121 -9.64 12.18 -8.40
C TRP A 121 -11.01 11.48 -8.39
N SER A 122 -11.26 10.58 -9.34
CA SER A 122 -12.52 9.81 -9.41
C SER A 122 -12.81 9.02 -8.13
N THR A 123 -11.76 8.56 -7.43
CA THR A 123 -11.92 7.85 -6.16
C THR A 123 -12.24 8.83 -5.03
N MET A 124 -11.48 9.91 -4.92
CA MET A 124 -11.65 10.96 -3.91
C MET A 124 -13.03 11.63 -3.98
N SER A 125 -13.50 11.97 -5.19
CA SER A 125 -14.83 12.56 -5.38
C SER A 125 -15.96 11.67 -4.90
N LYS A 126 -15.84 10.33 -5.05
CA LYS A 126 -16.84 9.38 -4.54
C LYS A 126 -16.90 9.34 -3.01
N TRP A 127 -15.81 9.72 -2.34
CA TRP A 127 -15.68 9.68 -0.89
C TRP A 127 -16.02 11.04 -0.27
N ASN A 128 -16.33 12.05 -1.08
CA ASN A 128 -16.51 13.44 -0.68
C ASN A 128 -15.29 14.00 0.09
N GLU A 129 -14.10 13.53 -0.30
CA GLU A 129 -12.82 13.84 0.33
C GLU A 129 -11.87 14.33 -0.76
N ILE A 130 -11.92 15.63 -1.07
CA ILE A 130 -11.04 16.26 -2.07
C ILE A 130 -9.92 16.98 -1.33
N TYR A 131 -8.68 16.51 -1.50
CA TYR A 131 -7.48 17.16 -0.97
C TYR A 131 -6.79 17.95 -2.08
N SER A 132 -6.19 19.09 -1.75
CA SER A 132 -5.55 19.97 -2.74
C SER A 132 -4.22 19.43 -3.28
N ASP A 133 -3.57 18.54 -2.54
CA ASP A 133 -2.19 18.06 -2.73
C ASP A 133 -2.09 16.68 -3.40
N TYR A 134 -3.21 16.00 -3.70
CA TYR A 134 -3.20 14.62 -4.22
C TYR A 134 -2.34 14.41 -5.49
N LYS A 135 -2.12 15.47 -6.26
CA LYS A 135 -1.27 15.44 -7.46
C LYS A 135 0.19 15.16 -7.13
N GLU A 136 0.65 15.45 -5.91
CA GLU A 136 2.00 15.13 -5.45
C GLU A 136 2.25 13.61 -5.41
N TYR A 137 1.21 12.80 -5.21
CA TYR A 137 1.31 11.33 -5.25
C TYR A 137 1.68 10.79 -6.63
N SER A 138 1.56 11.61 -7.67
CA SER A 138 1.94 11.25 -9.04
C SER A 138 3.42 11.54 -9.37
N ASN A 139 4.20 12.02 -8.40
CA ASN A 139 5.65 12.18 -8.52
C ASN A 139 6.39 10.86 -8.25
N PHE A 140 6.18 9.85 -9.11
CA PHE A 140 6.71 8.50 -8.89
C PHE A 140 8.22 8.47 -8.75
N ASP A 141 8.96 9.26 -9.54
CA ASP A 141 10.42 9.28 -9.52
C ASP A 141 10.97 9.71 -8.15
N HIS A 142 10.31 10.65 -7.47
CA HIS A 142 10.66 11.06 -6.12
C HIS A 142 10.59 9.88 -5.14
N TYR A 143 9.45 9.19 -5.07
CA TYR A 143 9.24 8.08 -4.15
C TYR A 143 10.12 6.86 -4.50
N ILE A 144 10.24 6.52 -5.79
CA ILE A 144 11.13 5.45 -6.25
C ILE A 144 12.58 5.79 -5.89
N GLY A 145 12.99 7.05 -6.09
CA GLY A 145 14.33 7.54 -5.76
C GLY A 145 14.66 7.39 -4.27
N ILE A 146 13.69 7.56 -3.38
CA ILE A 146 13.87 7.31 -1.94
C ILE A 146 14.15 5.83 -1.68
N TYR A 147 13.36 4.91 -2.24
CA TYR A 147 13.59 3.47 -2.05
C TYR A 147 14.94 3.01 -2.63
N LYS A 148 15.37 3.57 -3.76
CA LYS A 148 16.70 3.28 -4.33
C LYS A 148 17.87 3.66 -3.42
N ARG A 149 17.68 4.55 -2.43
CA ARG A 149 18.72 4.86 -1.42
C ARG A 149 18.87 3.75 -0.38
N TYR A 150 17.83 2.95 -0.17
CA TYR A 150 17.80 1.89 0.84
C TYR A 150 17.99 0.49 0.26
N PHE A 151 17.56 0.25 -0.98
CA PHE A 151 17.50 -1.08 -1.58
C PHE A 151 18.31 -1.16 -2.87
N SER A 152 19.11 -2.22 -3.00
CA SER A 152 19.92 -2.46 -4.21
C SER A 152 19.11 -3.03 -5.38
N LYS A 153 17.98 -3.68 -5.07
CA LYS A 153 17.15 -4.42 -6.03
C LYS A 153 15.78 -3.75 -6.16
N VAL A 154 15.67 -2.81 -7.09
CA VAL A 154 14.40 -2.10 -7.37
C VAL A 154 13.99 -2.33 -8.82
N TYR A 155 12.81 -2.88 -9.02
CA TYR A 155 12.18 -3.06 -10.33
C TYR A 155 10.98 -2.13 -10.48
N VAL A 156 10.85 -1.52 -11.65
CA VAL A 156 9.75 -0.60 -11.97
C VAL A 156 9.12 -1.08 -13.27
N LEU A 157 7.82 -1.37 -13.22
CA LEU A 157 7.01 -1.68 -14.39
C LEU A 157 5.88 -0.66 -14.53
N SER A 158 5.38 -0.49 -15.75
CA SER A 158 4.22 0.36 -16.01
C SER A 158 2.97 -0.47 -16.28
N LEU A 159 1.81 0.05 -15.88
CA LEU A 159 0.51 -0.54 -16.18
C LEU A 159 0.27 -0.63 -17.69
N GLU A 160 0.75 0.36 -18.45
CA GLU A 160 0.70 0.38 -19.91
C GLU A 160 1.52 -0.77 -20.50
N GLY A 161 2.72 -1.02 -19.94
CA GLY A 161 3.57 -2.16 -20.31
C GLY A 161 2.85 -3.49 -20.09
N LEU A 162 2.26 -3.68 -18.91
CA LEU A 162 1.47 -4.89 -18.61
C LEU A 162 0.25 -5.05 -19.53
N ASN A 163 -0.50 -3.97 -19.77
CA ASN A 163 -1.70 -4.02 -20.61
C ASN A 163 -1.38 -4.21 -22.10
N SER A 164 -0.16 -3.91 -22.53
CA SER A 164 0.24 -4.12 -23.93
C SER A 164 0.26 -5.61 -24.33
N GLY A 165 0.08 -6.54 -23.39
CA GLY A 165 0.00 -7.98 -23.64
C GLY A 165 1.34 -8.58 -24.10
N LYS A 166 2.42 -7.80 -24.05
CA LYS A 166 3.76 -8.28 -24.32
C LYS A 166 4.21 -9.10 -23.12
N ASN A 167 4.25 -10.44 -23.28
CA ASN A 167 4.80 -11.36 -22.27
C ASN A 167 6.16 -10.90 -21.72
N SER A 168 6.92 -10.15 -22.51
CA SER A 168 8.24 -9.64 -22.16
C SER A 168 8.30 -8.82 -20.87
N GLU A 169 7.24 -8.13 -20.44
CA GLU A 169 7.30 -7.38 -19.18
C GLU A 169 7.12 -8.29 -17.96
N LEU A 170 6.28 -9.32 -18.06
CA LEU A 170 6.15 -10.33 -17.01
C LEU A 170 7.34 -11.28 -16.99
N GLU A 171 7.94 -11.59 -18.14
CA GLU A 171 9.19 -12.36 -18.26
C GLU A 171 10.34 -11.65 -17.54
N LYS A 172 10.55 -10.35 -17.81
CA LYS A 172 11.55 -9.55 -17.07
C LYS A 172 11.26 -9.52 -15.56
N LEU A 173 9.99 -9.47 -15.18
CA LEU A 173 9.59 -9.50 -13.78
C LEU A 173 9.88 -10.87 -13.15
N THR A 174 9.59 -11.99 -13.83
CA THR A 174 9.93 -13.33 -13.34
C THR A 174 11.44 -13.53 -13.24
N ASP A 175 12.20 -13.01 -14.21
CA ASP A 175 13.66 -12.99 -14.18
C ASP A 175 14.18 -12.19 -12.97
N PHE A 176 13.66 -10.97 -12.76
CA PHE A 176 14.01 -10.15 -11.59
C PHE A 176 13.68 -10.87 -10.27
N LEU A 177 12.60 -11.65 -10.25
CA LEU A 177 12.18 -12.44 -9.10
C LEU A 177 13.01 -13.73 -8.92
N ASN A 178 13.80 -14.13 -9.91
CA ASN A 178 14.52 -15.41 -9.99
C ASN A 178 13.56 -16.60 -9.88
N VAL A 179 12.46 -16.56 -10.62
CA VAL A 179 11.52 -17.69 -10.75
C VAL A 179 11.45 -18.13 -12.20
N GLN A 180 10.96 -19.35 -12.44
CA GLN A 180 10.86 -19.85 -13.81
C GLN A 180 9.88 -19.02 -14.66
N ASN A 181 10.04 -19.08 -15.97
CA ASN A 181 9.06 -18.47 -16.88
C ASN A 181 7.69 -19.13 -16.70
N TYR A 182 6.64 -18.32 -16.72
CA TYR A 182 5.29 -18.75 -16.47
C TYR A 182 4.34 -18.16 -17.49
N LYS A 183 3.40 -18.99 -17.98
CA LYS A 183 2.36 -18.55 -18.91
C LYS A 183 1.19 -17.98 -18.12
N PHE A 184 1.18 -16.66 -17.96
CA PHE A 184 0.11 -15.96 -17.25
C PHE A 184 -1.17 -15.89 -18.07
N ASP A 185 -2.30 -16.09 -17.41
CA ASP A 185 -3.61 -15.75 -17.93
C ASP A 185 -3.92 -14.28 -17.64
N PHE A 186 -4.16 -13.50 -18.70
CA PHE A 186 -4.47 -12.07 -18.62
C PHE A 186 -5.96 -11.80 -18.43
N ASP A 187 -6.83 -12.80 -18.57
CA ASP A 187 -8.27 -12.70 -18.28
C ASP A 187 -8.55 -12.84 -16.78
N VAL A 188 -7.97 -11.92 -16.02
CA VAL A 188 -8.16 -11.84 -14.57
C VAL A 188 -8.85 -10.54 -14.18
N SER A 189 -9.49 -10.56 -13.01
CA SER A 189 -10.15 -9.38 -12.47
C SER A 189 -9.18 -8.20 -12.38
N LYS A 190 -9.52 -7.09 -13.04
CA LYS A 190 -8.80 -5.80 -12.91
C LYS A 190 -9.32 -4.97 -11.73
N HIS A 191 -10.41 -5.41 -11.10
CA HIS A 191 -11.14 -4.68 -10.07
C HIS A 191 -11.62 -5.61 -8.95
N GLU A 192 -10.92 -5.62 -7.81
CA GLU A 192 -11.35 -6.30 -6.59
C GLU A 192 -12.13 -5.39 -5.63
N SER A 193 -12.52 -4.19 -6.05
CA SER A 193 -13.31 -3.27 -5.19
C SER A 193 -14.77 -3.69 -5.02
N LYS A 194 -15.10 -4.97 -5.24
CA LYS A 194 -16.24 -5.60 -4.60
C LYS A 194 -15.70 -6.31 -3.36
N HIS A 195 -15.42 -5.54 -2.30
CA HIS A 195 -15.52 -6.13 -0.96
C HIS A 195 -16.86 -6.85 -0.94
N GLU A 196 -16.86 -8.15 -0.63
CA GLU A 196 -18.07 -8.81 -0.18
C GLU A 196 -18.72 -7.86 0.82
N LYS A 197 -19.88 -7.30 0.46
CA LYS A 197 -20.72 -6.53 1.37
C LYS A 197 -21.34 -7.50 2.39
N GLY A 198 -20.53 -8.37 2.99
CA GLY A 198 -20.91 -9.13 4.15
C GLY A 198 -21.05 -8.18 5.34
N LYS A 199 -21.84 -8.60 6.34
CA LYS A 199 -22.09 -7.84 7.58
C LYS A 199 -20.80 -7.32 8.25
N ILE A 200 -19.70 -8.05 8.08
CA ILE A 200 -18.36 -7.70 8.60
C ILE A 200 -17.79 -6.43 7.94
N GLY A 201 -17.95 -6.26 6.62
CA GLY A 201 -17.45 -5.09 5.89
C GLY A 201 -18.19 -3.81 6.28
N LEU A 202 -19.52 -3.89 6.44
CA LEU A 202 -20.35 -2.80 6.97
C LEU A 202 -19.97 -2.46 8.41
N PHE A 203 -19.75 -3.46 9.26
CA PHE A 203 -19.33 -3.24 10.64
C PHE A 203 -17.96 -2.57 10.73
N GLN A 204 -16.98 -3.02 9.95
CA GLN A 204 -15.66 -2.39 9.88
C GLN A 204 -15.73 -0.95 9.36
N TYR A 205 -16.57 -0.70 8.34
CA TYR A 205 -16.80 0.65 7.81
C TYR A 205 -17.44 1.57 8.86
N SER A 206 -18.51 1.12 9.53
CA SER A 206 -19.19 1.89 10.58
C SER A 206 -18.25 2.16 11.76
N ARG A 207 -17.52 1.15 12.22
CA ARG A 207 -16.53 1.30 13.30
C ARG A 207 -15.41 2.28 12.91
N ARG A 208 -14.95 2.23 11.65
CA ARG A 208 -13.99 3.18 11.08
C ARG A 208 -14.55 4.60 11.05
N LYS A 209 -15.79 4.80 10.59
CA LYS A 209 -16.43 6.12 10.53
C LYS A 209 -16.60 6.74 11.92
N ILE A 210 -16.98 5.93 12.91
CA ILE A 210 -17.08 6.35 14.31
C ILE A 210 -15.70 6.76 14.84
N TYR A 211 -14.67 5.93 14.64
CA TYR A 211 -13.30 6.25 15.07
C TYR A 211 -12.80 7.57 14.48
N VAL A 212 -12.96 7.77 13.16
CA VAL A 212 -12.55 9.01 12.48
C VAL A 212 -13.29 10.22 13.06
N ASN A 213 -14.60 10.11 13.30
CA ASN A 213 -15.37 11.21 13.89
C ASN A 213 -14.95 11.52 15.33
N LEU A 214 -14.65 10.50 16.14
CA LEU A 214 -14.15 10.69 17.50
C LEU A 214 -12.77 11.36 17.52
N VAL A 215 -11.86 10.95 16.64
CA VAL A 215 -10.54 11.58 16.50
C VAL A 215 -10.69 13.03 16.06
N LYS A 216 -11.52 13.32 15.04
CA LYS A 216 -11.80 14.70 14.59
C LYS A 216 -12.39 15.56 15.70
N LEU A 217 -13.35 15.01 16.46
CA LEU A 217 -13.96 15.70 17.59
C LEU A 217 -12.93 16.01 18.69
N PHE A 218 -12.10 15.03 19.06
CA PHE A 218 -11.05 15.22 20.05
C PHE A 218 -10.03 16.26 19.60
N TYR A 219 -9.63 16.24 18.33
CA TYR A 219 -8.73 17.23 17.77
C TYR A 219 -9.34 18.64 17.81
N HIS A 220 -10.61 18.79 17.42
CA HIS A 220 -11.31 20.08 17.48
C HIS A 220 -11.44 20.62 18.91
N LEU A 221 -11.72 19.76 19.88
CA LEU A 221 -11.81 20.11 21.30
C LEU A 221 -10.43 20.48 21.87
N SER A 222 -9.38 19.73 21.55
CA SER A 222 -8.02 20.04 22.03
C SER A 222 -7.45 21.29 21.35
N SER A 223 -7.65 21.50 20.06
CA SER A 223 -7.21 22.71 19.36
C SER A 223 -7.94 23.96 19.82
N SER A 224 -9.24 23.88 20.09
CA SER A 224 -10.00 25.01 20.65
C SER A 224 -9.55 25.34 22.07
N THR A 225 -9.18 24.34 22.86
CA THR A 225 -8.59 24.51 24.21
C THR A 225 -7.20 25.16 24.14
N VAL A 226 -6.35 24.75 23.20
CA VAL A 226 -5.02 25.37 23.02
C VAL A 226 -5.13 26.82 22.54
N ILE A 227 -6.05 27.12 21.60
CA ILE A 227 -6.28 28.48 21.11
C ILE A 227 -6.88 29.37 22.20
N SER A 228 -7.79 28.86 23.02
CA SER A 228 -8.38 29.62 24.13
C SER A 228 -7.36 29.91 25.22
N LEU A 229 -6.49 28.95 25.57
CA LEU A 229 -5.37 29.14 26.49
C LEU A 229 -4.36 30.19 25.96
N ALA A 230 -3.98 30.09 24.68
CA ALA A 230 -3.06 31.05 24.06
C ALA A 230 -3.64 32.48 23.99
N LYS A 231 -4.96 32.62 23.78
CA LYS A 231 -5.64 33.93 23.83
C LYS A 231 -5.71 34.49 25.24
N ALA A 232 -5.96 33.64 26.25
CA ALA A 232 -6.02 34.04 27.65
C ALA A 232 -4.66 34.47 28.23
N GLU A 233 -3.56 33.88 27.76
CA GLU A 233 -2.20 34.34 28.09
C GLU A 233 -1.86 35.68 27.43
N ASN A 234 -2.24 35.85 26.16
CA ASN A 234 -1.97 37.11 25.45
C ASN A 234 -2.82 38.28 25.95
N SER A 235 -4.00 38.05 26.54
CA SER A 235 -4.82 39.10 27.17
C SER A 235 -4.37 39.49 28.58
N LYS A 236 -3.36 38.81 29.14
CA LYS A 236 -2.75 39.12 30.45
C LYS A 236 -1.46 39.93 30.33
N LYS A 237 -0.99 40.21 29.10
CA LYS A 237 0.09 41.17 28.81
C LYS A 237 -0.52 42.51 28.40
#